data_AF-A0A5R9NM27-F1
#
_entry.id   AF-A0A5R9NM27-F1
#
_cell.length_a   1.000
_cell.length_b   1.000
_cell.length_c   1.000
_cell.angle_alpha   90.00
_cell.angle_beta   90.00
_cell.angle_gamma   90.00
#
_symmetry.space_group_name_H-M   'P 1'
#
loop_
_entity.id
_entity.type
_entity.pdbx_description
1 polymer ?
#
loop_
_entity_poly.entity_id
_entity_poly.type
_entity_poly.pdbx_seq_one_letter_code
_entity_poly.pdbx_strand_id
1 'polypeptide(L)' 'MSELEDLLRQRAEIEARILEVRASEIDRLKFDLANIAYQLRELNALPKTLVAAFTDKAGTFNVYRTMGVKRPQ' A
#
# COMPACT_ATOMS: atom_id res chain seq x y z
N MET A 1 25.50 15.48 28.22
CA MET A 1 24.67 14.33 27.83
C MET A 1 25.54 13.10 27.93
N SER A 2 24.98 12.02 28.46
CA SER A 2 25.66 10.74 28.53
C SER A 2 25.71 10.11 27.13
N GLU A 3 26.80 9.44 26.77
CA GLU A 3 26.92 8.69 25.51
C GLU A 3 25.76 7.69 25.32
N LEU A 4 25.21 7.17 26.42
CA LEU A 4 24.02 6.33 26.41
C LEU A 4 22.75 7.08 25.97
N GLU A 5 22.57 8.34 26.38
CA GLU A 5 21.42 9.17 25.98
C GLU A 5 21.48 9.49 24.48
N ASP A 6 22.67 9.79 23.98
CA ASP A 6 22.90 10.07 22.55
C ASP A 6 22.63 8.81 21.69
N LEU A 7 23.08 7.64 22.14
CA LEU A 7 22.79 6.37 21.47
C LEU A 7 21.30 6.01 21.47
N LEU A 8 20.60 6.24 22.58
CA LEU A 8 19.16 6.00 22.66
C LEU A 8 18.37 6.92 21.73
N ARG A 9 18.78 8.19 21.62
CA ARG A 9 18.18 9.15 20.68
C ARG A 9 18.41 8.74 19.24
N GLN A 10 19.64 8.40 18.87
CA GLN A 10 19.96 7.93 17.51
C GLN A 10 19.17 6.68 17.13
N ARG A 11 19.02 5.73 18.07
CA ARG A 11 18.21 4.53 17.85
C ARG A 11 16.75 4.89 17.55
N ALA A 12 16.15 5.79 18.33
CA ALA A 12 14.76 6.21 18.12
C ALA A 12 14.57 6.91 16.77
N GLU A 13 15.53 7.75 16.36
CA GLU A 13 15.52 8.42 15.05
C GLU A 13 15.62 7.40 13.89
N ILE A 14 16.46 6.38 14.01
CA ILE A 14 16.59 5.30 13.02
C ILE A 14 15.29 4.47 12.95
N GLU A 15 14.71 4.09 14.09
CA GLU A 15 13.46 3.32 14.13
C GLU A 15 12.31 4.10 13.47
N ALA A 16 12.19 5.40 13.74
CA ALA A 16 11.22 6.26 13.08
C ALA A 16 11.42 6.30 11.56
N ARG A 17 12.67 6.43 11.11
CA ARG A 17 12.99 6.44 9.67
C ARG A 17 12.68 5.11 8.99
N ILE A 18 12.92 3.99 9.66
CA ILE A 18 12.58 2.65 9.15
C ILE A 18 11.06 2.54 8.96
N LEU A 19 10.27 3.01 9.92
CA LEU A 19 8.80 2.99 9.81
C LEU A 19 8.30 3.83 8.64
N GLU A 20 8.87 5.02 8.43
CA GLU A 20 8.54 5.90 7.32
C GLU A 20 8.85 5.24 5.96
N VAL A 21 10.05 4.68 5.80
CA VAL A 21 10.46 4.00 4.56
C VAL A 21 9.57 2.79 4.29
N ARG A 22 9.25 1.99 5.33
CA ARG A 22 8.35 0.85 5.20
C ARG A 22 6.94 1.27 4.79
N ALA A 23 6.40 2.35 5.36
CA ALA A 23 5.09 2.86 4.99
C ALA A 23 5.06 3.28 3.52
N SER A 24 6.09 3.99 3.05
CA SER A 24 6.22 4.39 1.64
C SER A 24 6.31 3.18 0.70
N GLU A 25 7.08 2.15 1.07
CA GLU A 25 7.19 0.93 0.26
C GLU A 25 5.86 0.15 0.21
N ILE A 26 5.14 0.08 1.34
CA ILE A 26 3.80 -0.52 1.38
C ILE A 26 2.86 0.19 0.41
N ASP A 27 2.85 1.53 0.40
CA ASP A 27 1.98 2.29 -0.50
C ASP A 27 2.36 2.10 -1.97
N ARG A 28 3.66 1.97 -2.29
CA ARG A 28 4.13 1.61 -3.63
C ARG A 28 3.60 0.23 -4.06
N LEU A 29 3.77 -0.78 -3.21
CA LEU A 29 3.32 -2.15 -3.51
C LEU A 29 1.79 -2.23 -3.65
N LYS A 30 1.04 -1.47 -2.84
CA LYS A 30 -0.42 -1.36 -2.97
C LYS A 30 -0.82 -0.77 -4.31
N PHE A 31 -0.11 0.26 -4.78
CA PHE A 31 -0.32 0.88 -6.08
C PHE A 31 -0.02 -0.08 -7.23
N ASP A 32 1.11 -0.79 -7.18
CA ASP A 32 1.49 -1.76 -8.19
C ASP A 32 0.47 -2.91 -8.29
N LEU A 33 0.02 -3.43 -7.14
CA LEU A 33 -1.03 -4.45 -7.10
C LEU A 33 -2.33 -3.93 -7.71
N ALA A 34 -2.71 -2.68 -7.39
CA ALA A 34 -3.91 -2.07 -7.95
C ALA A 34 -3.85 -1.94 -9.47
N ASN A 35 -2.70 -1.55 -10.02
CA ASN A 35 -2.48 -1.47 -11.46
C ASN A 35 -2.60 -2.84 -12.13
N ILE A 36 -1.89 -3.85 -11.60
CA ILE A 36 -1.91 -5.21 -12.15
C ILE A 36 -3.32 -5.78 -12.10
N ALA A 37 -4.02 -5.64 -10.96
CA ALA A 37 -5.38 -6.13 -10.81
C ALA A 37 -6.36 -5.43 -11.77
N TYR A 38 -6.17 -4.14 -12.00
CA TYR A 38 -6.96 -3.39 -12.96
C TYR A 38 -6.73 -3.89 -14.40
N GLN A 39 -5.47 -4.08 -14.82
CA GLN A 39 -5.13 -4.64 -16.13
C GLN A 39 -5.69 -6.06 -16.32
N LEU A 40 -5.55 -6.93 -15.32
CA LEU A 40 -6.11 -8.28 -15.37
C LEU A 40 -7.63 -8.27 -15.49
N ARG A 41 -8.30 -7.28 -14.88
CA ARG A 41 -9.76 -7.13 -15.02
C ARG A 41 -10.13 -6.76 -16.45
N GLU A 42 -9.42 -5.83 -17.08
CA GLU A 42 -9.67 -5.44 -18.48
C GLU A 42 -9.48 -6.61 -19.44
N LEU A 43 -8.56 -7.51 -19.13
CA LEU A 43 -8.32 -8.74 -19.89
C LEU A 43 -9.26 -9.90 -19.52
N ASN A 44 -10.26 -9.68 -18.65
CA ASN A 44 -11.14 -10.73 -18.09
C ASN A 44 -10.38 -11.90 -17.44
N ALA A 45 -9.15 -11.65 -16.97
CA ALA A 45 -8.26 -12.62 -16.37
C ALA A 45 -8.17 -12.51 -14.84
N LEU A 46 -8.78 -11.49 -14.24
CA LEU A 46 -8.79 -11.32 -12.78
C LEU A 46 -9.69 -12.39 -12.12
N PRO A 47 -9.18 -13.16 -11.13
CA PRO A 47 -9.98 -14.15 -10.40
C PRO A 47 -11.26 -13.55 -9.81
N LYS A 48 -12.38 -14.27 -9.92
CA LYS A 48 -13.71 -13.82 -9.45
C LYS A 48 -13.72 -13.43 -7.96
N THR A 49 -12.93 -14.12 -7.15
CA THR A 49 -12.75 -13.80 -5.72
C THR A 49 -12.16 -12.41 -5.50
N LEU A 50 -11.16 -12.03 -6.30
CA LEU A 50 -10.57 -10.70 -6.25
C LEU A 50 -11.51 -9.64 -6.84
N VAL A 51 -12.24 -9.96 -7.90
CA VAL A 51 -13.29 -9.07 -8.44
C VAL A 51 -14.29 -8.73 -7.34
N ALA A 52 -14.79 -9.73 -6.62
CA ALA A 52 -15.72 -9.51 -5.51
C ALA A 52 -15.08 -8.68 -4.38
N ALA A 53 -13.83 -8.95 -4.02
CA ALA A 53 -13.11 -8.19 -2.99
C ALA A 53 -12.89 -6.71 -3.34
N PHE A 54 -12.78 -6.39 -4.64
CA PHE A 54 -12.61 -5.02 -5.14
C PHE A 54 -13.91 -4.35 -5.54
N THR A 55 -15.06 -5.02 -5.39
CA THR A 55 -16.37 -4.49 -5.76
C THR A 55 -17.12 -4.08 -4.49
N ASP A 56 -17.57 -2.83 -4.45
CA ASP A 56 -18.34 -2.34 -3.31
C ASP A 56 -19.78 -2.91 -3.29
N LYS A 57 -20.51 -2.62 -2.20
CA LYS A 57 -21.91 -3.06 -2.04
C LYS A 57 -22.86 -2.50 -3.11
N ALA A 58 -22.47 -1.43 -3.81
CA ALA A 58 -23.22 -0.85 -4.91
C ALA A 58 -22.87 -1.48 -6.28
N GLY A 59 -21.98 -2.48 -6.31
CA GLY A 59 -21.56 -3.16 -7.54
C GLY A 59 -20.45 -2.43 -8.31
N THR A 60 -19.85 -1.39 -7.73
CA THR A 60 -18.77 -0.63 -8.37
C THR A 60 -17.42 -1.24 -8.02
N PHE A 61 -16.70 -1.73 -9.03
CA PHE A 61 -15.33 -2.20 -8.86
C PHE A 61 -14.38 -1.01 -8.77
N ASN A 62 -13.57 -0.96 -7.71
CA ASN A 62 -12.53 0.04 -7.54
C ASN A 62 -11.38 -0.50 -6.67
N VAL A 63 -10.40 -1.12 -7.34
CA VAL A 63 -9.22 -1.67 -6.66
C VAL A 63 -8.37 -0.60 -5.97
N TYR A 64 -8.20 0.59 -6.56
CA TYR A 64 -7.41 1.68 -5.97
C TYR A 64 -7.99 2.13 -4.62
N ARG A 65 -9.33 2.23 -4.54
CA ARG A 65 -10.04 2.55 -3.30
C ARG A 65 -9.84 1.47 -2.24
N THR A 66 -9.98 0.20 -2.61
CA THR A 66 -9.76 -0.92 -1.66
C THR A 66 -8.33 -0.94 -1.15
N MET A 67 -7.36 -0.60 -2.00
CA MET A 67 -5.95 -0.55 -1.66
C MET A 67 -5.52 0.74 -0.93
N GLY A 68 -6.42 1.74 -0.82
CA GLY A 68 -6.15 3.01 -0.14
C GLY A 68 -5.15 3.90 -0.88
N VAL A 69 -5.02 3.73 -2.20
CA VAL A 69 -4.07 4.47 -3.05
C VAL A 69 -4.82 5.30 -4.09
N LYS A 70 -4.18 6.37 -4.58
CA LYS A 70 -4.77 7.21 -5.62
C LYS A 70 -4.64 6.52 -6.98
N ARG A 71 -5.72 6.55 -7.77
CA ARG A 71 -5.69 6.15 -9.17
C ARG A 71 -4.79 7.13 -9.95
N PRO A 72 -3.87 6.66 -10.80
CA PRO A 72 -3.14 7.55 -11.70
C PRO A 72 -4.14 8.22 -12.66
N GLN A 73 -4.02 9.53 -12.85
CA GLN A 73 -4.84 10.29 -13.79
C GLN A 73 -4.47 9.95 -15.23
#